data_AF-A0A820S259-F1
#
_entry.id   AF-A0A820S259-F1
#
_cell.length_a   1.000
_cell.length_b   1.000
_cell.length_c   1.000
_cell.angle_alpha   90.00
_cell.angle_beta   90.00
_cell.angle_gamma   90.00
#
_symmetry.space_group_name_H-M   'P 1'
#
loop_
_entity.id
_entity.type
_entity.pdbx_description
1 polymer ?
#
loop_
_entity_poly.entity_id
_entity_poly.type
_entity_poly.pdbx_seq_one_letter_code
_entity_poly.pdbx_strand_id
1 'polypeptide(L)'
;YSNLSRLNCLNIISTNNFYFGQPTNNLIHQILSLKNLQKLQIKLSPTLYILNQNLPLSLSIQHINLSMITLDMLFNLLIHIPKLRSLNVWLNSNGRVFDSKTYDQDYCCLNLKKLIIGLHNDITFQEVIFLLRRMPVLHSLDMS
;
A
#
# COMPACT_ATOMS: atom_id res chain seq x y z
N TYR A 1 -23.66 0.33 14.07
CA TYR A 1 -22.76 1.35 13.50
C TYR A 1 -21.87 2.09 14.52
N SER A 2 -21.86 1.74 15.81
CA SER A 2 -21.18 2.50 16.88
C SER A 2 -19.74 2.08 17.24
N ASN A 3 -19.24 0.91 16.81
CA ASN A 3 -17.91 0.42 17.19
C ASN A 3 -16.78 0.72 16.19
N LEU A 4 -17.10 1.00 14.91
CA LEU A 4 -16.09 1.27 13.89
C LEU A 4 -15.43 2.65 14.05
N SER A 5 -16.11 3.61 14.70
CA SER A 5 -15.57 4.94 14.95
C SER A 5 -14.42 4.95 15.96
N ARG A 6 -14.21 3.89 16.75
CA ARG A 6 -13.09 3.79 17.70
C ARG A 6 -11.95 2.91 17.22
N LEU A 7 -12.07 2.34 16.01
CA LEU A 7 -11.09 1.43 15.46
C LEU A 7 -9.82 2.21 15.07
N ASN A 8 -8.77 2.09 15.88
CA ASN A 8 -7.46 2.71 15.61
C ASN A 8 -6.49 1.78 14.87
N CYS A 9 -6.75 0.48 14.92
CA CYS A 9 -5.94 -0.56 14.29
C CYS A 9 -6.87 -1.55 13.58
N LEU A 10 -6.56 -1.87 12.32
CA LEU A 10 -7.27 -2.88 11.54
C LEU A 10 -6.29 -3.91 11.03
N ASN A 11 -6.59 -5.20 11.26
CA ASN A 11 -5.83 -6.31 10.74
C ASN A 11 -6.75 -7.21 9.91
N ILE A 12 -6.47 -7.34 8.62
CA ILE A 12 -7.20 -8.19 7.70
C ILE A 12 -6.23 -9.26 7.20
N ILE A 13 -6.54 -10.52 7.49
CA ILE A 13 -5.75 -11.66 7.06
C ILE A 13 -6.69 -12.62 6.33
N SER A 14 -6.41 -12.89 5.06
CA SER A 14 -7.07 -13.94 4.30
C SER A 14 -6.02 -14.77 3.57
N THR A 15 -5.98 -16.06 3.90
CA THR A 15 -5.19 -17.07 3.19
C THR A 15 -6.00 -17.75 2.10
N ASN A 16 -7.30 -17.45 1.98
CA ASN A 16 -8.16 -18.02 0.96
C ASN A 16 -8.05 -17.20 -0.33
N ASN A 17 -8.00 -17.92 -1.45
CA ASN A 17 -7.89 -17.36 -2.81
C ASN A 17 -9.16 -16.64 -3.30
N PHE A 18 -10.11 -16.31 -2.42
CA PHE A 18 -11.33 -15.59 -2.79
C PHE A 18 -11.06 -14.22 -3.44
N TYR A 19 -9.92 -13.60 -3.12
CA TYR A 19 -9.50 -12.33 -3.71
C TYR A 19 -8.59 -12.50 -4.94
N PHE A 20 -8.33 -13.74 -5.39
CA PHE A 20 -7.51 -13.99 -6.57
C PHE A 20 -8.17 -13.37 -7.81
N GLY A 21 -7.52 -12.37 -8.40
CA GLY A 21 -7.99 -11.67 -9.60
C GLY A 21 -9.21 -10.75 -9.39
N GLN A 22 -9.68 -10.55 -8.16
CA GLN A 22 -10.85 -9.73 -7.86
C GLN A 22 -10.44 -8.33 -7.36
N PRO A 23 -11.05 -7.24 -7.87
CA PRO A 23 -10.84 -5.90 -7.34
C PRO A 23 -11.21 -5.81 -5.86
N THR A 24 -10.27 -5.29 -5.07
CA THR A 24 -10.45 -5.02 -3.63
C THR A 24 -10.87 -3.57 -3.36
N ASN A 25 -11.22 -2.80 -4.41
CA ASN A 25 -11.59 -1.39 -4.33
C ASN A 25 -12.65 -1.09 -3.26
N ASN A 26 -13.73 -1.86 -3.19
CA ASN A 26 -14.78 -1.64 -2.19
C ASN A 26 -14.25 -1.80 -0.75
N LEU A 27 -13.41 -2.80 -0.52
CA LEU A 27 -12.76 -3.03 0.76
C LEU A 27 -11.84 -1.84 1.10
N ILE A 28 -10.96 -1.46 0.17
CA ILE A 28 -10.01 -0.36 0.36
C ILE A 28 -10.76 0.97 0.58
N HIS A 29 -11.82 1.23 -0.17
CA HIS A 29 -12.68 2.42 0.01
C HIS A 29 -13.26 2.47 1.43
N GLN A 30 -13.82 1.35 1.91
CA GLN A 30 -14.37 1.26 3.26
C GLN A 30 -13.30 1.51 4.32
N ILE A 31 -12.11 0.93 4.15
CA ILE A 31 -10.97 1.10 5.07
C ILE A 31 -10.53 2.56 5.12
N LEU A 32 -10.32 3.19 3.96
CA LEU A 32 -9.85 4.58 3.87
C LEU A 32 -10.87 5.58 4.44
N SER A 33 -12.16 5.20 4.46
CA SER A 33 -13.24 6.00 5.06
C SER A 33 -13.25 5.97 6.60
N LEU A 34 -12.44 5.12 7.25
CA LEU A 34 -12.37 5.02 8.71
C LEU A 34 -11.56 6.18 9.30
N LYS A 35 -12.26 7.20 9.80
CA LYS A 35 -11.69 8.47 10.30
C LYS A 35 -10.63 8.35 11.40
N ASN A 36 -10.65 7.28 12.19
CA ASN A 36 -9.75 7.11 13.34
C ASN A 36 -8.73 5.98 13.16
N LEU A 37 -8.71 5.34 11.99
CA LEU A 37 -7.77 4.26 11.70
C LEU A 37 -6.36 4.84 11.53
N GLN A 38 -5.44 4.45 12.40
CA GLN A 38 -4.03 4.88 12.38
C GLN A 38 -3.09 3.79 11.86
N LYS A 39 -3.40 2.52 12.15
CA LYS A 39 -2.60 1.37 11.77
C LYS A 39 -3.41 0.38 10.94
N LEU A 40 -2.90 0.05 9.77
CA LEU A 40 -3.53 -0.89 8.85
C LEU A 40 -2.56 -2.03 8.54
N GLN A 41 -3.02 -3.26 8.72
CA GLN A 41 -2.35 -4.44 8.25
C GLN A 41 -3.28 -5.21 7.32
N ILE A 42 -2.82 -5.47 6.10
CA ILE A 42 -3.55 -6.28 5.12
C ILE A 42 -2.61 -7.37 4.61
N LYS A 43 -2.97 -8.61 4.91
CA LYS A 43 -2.30 -9.82 4.42
C LYS A 43 -3.29 -10.63 3.60
N LEU A 44 -3.36 -10.34 2.30
CA LEU A 44 -4.22 -11.07 1.35
C LEU A 44 -3.35 -11.91 0.40
N SER A 45 -3.71 -13.18 0.22
CA SER A 45 -3.18 -14.06 -0.82
C SER A 45 -4.23 -14.24 -1.92
N PRO A 46 -3.90 -14.13 -3.23
CA PRO A 46 -2.56 -14.01 -3.80
C PRO A 46 -1.97 -12.60 -3.76
N THR A 47 -2.75 -11.53 -3.94
CA THR A 47 -2.28 -10.15 -4.14
C THR A 47 -3.43 -9.17 -3.99
N LEU A 48 -3.15 -8.00 -3.41
CA LEU A 48 -4.06 -6.85 -3.41
C LEU A 48 -4.24 -6.28 -4.82
N TYR A 49 -5.49 -6.21 -5.31
CA TYR A 49 -5.81 -5.61 -6.60
C TYR A 49 -6.66 -4.36 -6.42
N ILE A 50 -6.11 -3.20 -6.81
CA ILE A 50 -6.69 -1.87 -6.63
C ILE A 50 -6.72 -1.16 -7.99
N LEU A 51 -7.89 -1.09 -8.60
CA LEU A 51 -8.08 -0.29 -9.81
C LEU A 51 -7.99 1.20 -9.46
N ASN A 52 -7.34 2.00 -10.29
CA ASN A 52 -7.26 3.46 -10.10
C ASN A 52 -8.66 4.08 -10.30
N GLN A 53 -9.40 4.22 -9.19
CA GLN A 53 -10.78 4.72 -9.12
C GLN A 53 -10.92 5.59 -7.87
N ASN A 54 -11.95 6.43 -7.82
CA ASN A 54 -12.30 7.39 -6.74
C ASN A 54 -12.23 6.83 -5.30
N LEU A 55 -11.02 6.62 -4.77
CA LEU A 55 -10.77 6.26 -3.39
C LEU A 55 -10.71 7.54 -2.54
N PRO A 56 -11.28 7.53 -1.33
CA PRO A 56 -11.23 8.68 -0.44
C PRO A 56 -9.83 8.85 0.14
N LEU A 57 -9.45 10.09 0.45
CA LEU A 57 -8.23 10.36 1.21
C LEU A 57 -8.39 9.91 2.66
N SER A 58 -7.42 9.16 3.17
CA SER A 58 -7.27 8.87 4.59
C SER A 58 -6.22 9.76 5.23
N LEU A 59 -6.66 10.68 6.09
CA LEU A 59 -5.78 11.60 6.82
C LEU A 59 -5.32 11.04 8.18
N SER A 60 -5.84 9.89 8.59
CA SER A 60 -5.56 9.27 9.90
C SER A 60 -4.52 8.17 9.84
N ILE A 61 -4.44 7.43 8.73
CA ILE A 61 -3.52 6.28 8.61
C ILE A 61 -2.07 6.78 8.58
N GLN A 62 -1.26 6.23 9.49
CA GLN A 62 0.16 6.56 9.65
C GLN A 62 1.06 5.33 9.50
N HIS A 63 0.51 4.13 9.67
CA HIS A 63 1.27 2.88 9.59
C HIS A 63 0.54 1.88 8.70
N ILE A 64 1.26 1.34 7.72
CA ILE A 64 0.72 0.34 6.81
C ILE A 64 1.67 -0.86 6.77
N ASN A 65 1.09 -2.06 6.83
CA ASN A 65 1.75 -3.33 6.53
C ASN A 65 0.96 -4.07 5.46
N LEU A 66 1.54 -4.28 4.27
CA LEU A 66 0.92 -4.98 3.15
C LEU A 66 1.79 -6.16 2.74
N SER A 67 1.18 -7.33 2.53
CA SER A 67 1.86 -8.43 1.86
C SER A 67 1.33 -8.61 0.45
N MET A 68 2.20 -9.06 -0.47
CA MET A 68 1.82 -9.41 -1.83
C MET A 68 1.08 -8.27 -2.53
N ILE A 69 1.79 -7.17 -2.80
CA ILE A 69 1.25 -6.06 -3.57
C ILE A 69 2.18 -5.76 -4.74
N THR A 70 1.61 -5.49 -5.92
CA THR A 70 2.42 -5.01 -7.05
C THR A 70 2.72 -3.53 -6.88
N LEU A 71 3.80 -3.06 -7.52
CA LEU A 71 4.22 -1.68 -7.39
C LEU A 71 3.15 -0.68 -7.88
N ASP A 72 2.46 -1.00 -8.98
CA ASP A 72 1.31 -0.26 -9.50
C ASP A 72 0.20 -0.04 -8.46
N MET A 73 -0.19 -1.13 -7.78
CA MET A 73 -1.27 -1.11 -6.81
C MET A 73 -0.85 -0.35 -5.56
N LEU A 74 0.42 -0.46 -5.18
CA LEU A 74 0.99 0.31 -4.10
C LEU A 74 0.92 1.81 -4.42
N PHE A 75 1.30 2.25 -5.61
CA PHE A 75 1.21 3.66 -5.99
C PHE A 75 -0.22 4.17 -5.99
N ASN A 76 -1.16 3.42 -6.57
CA ASN A 76 -2.58 3.75 -6.53
C ASN A 76 -3.05 3.97 -5.08
N LEU A 77 -2.64 3.11 -4.14
CA LEU A 77 -3.03 3.25 -2.74
C LEU A 77 -2.37 4.44 -2.05
N LEU A 78 -1.07 4.63 -2.27
CA LEU A 78 -0.24 5.57 -1.50
C LEU A 78 -0.69 7.04 -1.70
N ILE A 79 -1.20 7.38 -2.90
CA ILE A 79 -1.78 8.71 -3.20
C ILE A 79 -2.90 9.08 -2.21
N HIS A 80 -3.66 8.09 -1.74
CA HIS A 80 -4.78 8.32 -0.85
C HIS A 80 -4.40 8.39 0.63
N ILE A 81 -3.12 8.28 1.00
CA ILE A 81 -2.67 8.20 2.39
C ILE A 81 -1.51 9.19 2.65
N PRO A 82 -1.77 10.52 2.56
CA PRO A 82 -0.72 11.53 2.58
C PRO A 82 0.00 11.68 3.92
N LYS A 83 -0.56 11.15 5.01
CA LYS A 83 0.01 11.21 6.38
C LYS A 83 0.79 9.95 6.76
N LEU A 84 1.05 9.05 5.81
CA LEU A 84 1.80 7.82 6.05
C LEU A 84 3.21 8.10 6.58
N ARG A 85 3.59 7.45 7.67
CA ARG A 85 4.89 7.59 8.35
C ARG A 85 5.74 6.32 8.32
N SER A 86 5.09 5.16 8.30
CA SER A 86 5.75 3.86 8.27
C SER A 86 5.06 2.95 7.26
N LEU A 87 5.86 2.34 6.39
CA LEU A 87 5.40 1.41 5.37
C LEU A 87 6.21 0.12 5.49
N ASN A 88 5.52 -1.01 5.64
CA ASN A 88 6.08 -2.34 5.46
C ASN A 88 5.37 -2.99 4.29
N VAL A 89 6.09 -3.38 3.25
CA VAL A 89 5.49 -4.00 2.06
C VAL A 89 6.28 -5.21 1.62
N TRP A 90 5.57 -6.26 1.24
CA TRP A 90 6.13 -7.35 0.46
C TRP A 90 5.69 -7.20 -1.00
N LEU A 91 6.63 -6.82 -1.87
CA LEU A 91 6.39 -6.61 -3.28
C LEU A 91 6.43 -7.94 -4.06
N ASN A 92 5.58 -8.03 -5.08
CA ASN A 92 5.51 -9.13 -6.03
C ASN A 92 5.14 -8.53 -7.39
N SER A 93 5.81 -8.94 -8.48
CA SER A 93 5.47 -8.41 -9.81
C SER A 93 4.29 -9.16 -10.43
N ASN A 94 4.04 -10.41 -10.00
CA ASN A 94 3.08 -11.33 -10.61
C ASN A 94 3.30 -11.46 -12.13
N GLY A 95 4.56 -11.37 -12.57
CA GLY A 95 4.92 -11.38 -13.99
C GLY A 95 4.49 -10.12 -14.76
N ARG A 96 4.06 -9.06 -14.09
CA ARG A 96 3.77 -7.77 -14.73
C ARG A 96 5.04 -6.94 -14.88
N VAL A 97 5.19 -6.31 -16.04
CA VAL A 97 6.24 -5.31 -16.26
C VAL A 97 5.74 -3.97 -15.72
N PHE A 98 6.48 -3.40 -14.79
CA PHE A 98 6.19 -2.09 -14.25
C PHE A 98 6.38 -0.99 -15.32
N ASP A 99 5.33 -0.19 -15.55
CA ASP A 99 5.40 0.97 -16.45
C ASP A 99 5.57 2.27 -15.65
N SER A 100 6.82 2.70 -15.52
CA SER A 100 7.19 3.90 -14.79
C SER A 100 6.51 5.17 -15.32
N LYS A 101 6.22 5.23 -16.63
CA LYS A 101 5.65 6.43 -17.27
C LYS A 101 4.23 6.71 -16.80
N THR A 102 3.48 5.67 -16.47
CA THR A 102 2.11 5.78 -15.93
C THR A 102 2.09 6.48 -14.55
N TYR A 103 3.20 6.45 -13.79
CA TYR A 103 3.29 6.97 -12.43
C TYR A 103 4.35 8.08 -12.27
N ASP A 104 4.83 8.65 -13.38
CA ASP A 104 5.89 9.68 -13.38
C ASP A 104 5.41 11.04 -12.88
N GLN A 105 4.09 11.26 -12.80
CA GLN A 105 3.50 12.49 -12.30
C GLN A 105 2.70 12.19 -11.02
N ASP A 106 2.83 13.08 -10.03
CA ASP A 106 1.83 13.33 -8.97
C ASP A 106 1.91 12.60 -7.61
N TYR A 107 2.93 11.79 -7.30
CA TYR A 107 3.01 11.22 -5.94
C TYR A 107 4.38 11.27 -5.26
N CYS A 108 4.38 11.82 -4.03
CA CYS A 108 5.54 11.89 -3.14
C CYS A 108 5.11 11.68 -1.67
N CYS A 109 5.75 10.72 -1.00
CA CYS A 109 5.54 10.40 0.41
C CYS A 109 6.26 11.40 1.33
N LEU A 110 5.74 12.62 1.45
CA LEU A 110 6.36 13.71 2.21
C LEU A 110 6.44 13.49 3.74
N ASN A 111 5.78 12.45 4.26
CA ASN A 111 5.75 12.14 5.69
C ASN A 111 6.36 10.78 6.04
N LEU A 112 6.79 9.99 5.04
CA LEU A 112 7.21 8.61 5.24
C LEU A 112 8.65 8.55 5.75
N LYS A 113 8.81 8.13 7.01
CA LYS A 113 10.11 8.10 7.72
C LYS A 113 10.74 6.71 7.74
N LYS A 114 9.93 5.65 7.65
CA LYS A 114 10.39 4.27 7.72
C LYS A 114 9.79 3.43 6.60
N LEU A 115 10.64 2.72 5.87
CA LEU A 115 10.28 1.75 4.85
C LEU A 115 10.94 0.41 5.19
N ILE A 116 10.15 -0.65 5.22
CA ILE A 116 10.61 -2.04 5.19
C ILE A 116 10.09 -2.63 3.89
N ILE A 117 10.97 -3.20 3.08
CA ILE A 117 10.61 -3.79 1.78
C ILE A 117 11.06 -5.25 1.75
N GLY A 118 10.10 -6.14 1.53
CA GLY A 118 10.34 -7.53 1.15
C GLY A 118 10.20 -7.66 -0.35
N LEU A 119 11.12 -8.37 -1.02
CA LEU A 119 11.07 -8.54 -2.48
C LEU A 119 10.82 -10.00 -2.85
N HIS A 120 9.81 -10.24 -3.67
CA HIS A 120 9.71 -11.51 -4.39
C HIS A 120 10.72 -11.54 -5.55
N ASN A 121 11.11 -12.74 -6.00
CA ASN A 121 12.24 -12.95 -6.93
C ASN A 121 12.06 -12.28 -8.31
N ASP A 122 10.84 -11.88 -8.64
CA ASP A 122 10.45 -11.28 -9.90
C ASP A 122 10.40 -9.75 -9.87
N ILE A 123 10.79 -9.12 -8.75
CA ILE A 123 10.96 -7.66 -8.63
C ILE A 123 12.38 -7.25 -9.01
N THR A 124 12.47 -6.25 -9.86
CA THR A 124 13.73 -5.67 -10.32
C THR A 124 14.21 -4.55 -9.39
N PHE A 125 15.52 -4.32 -9.36
CA PHE A 125 16.08 -3.21 -8.58
C PHE A 125 15.62 -1.83 -9.07
N GLN A 126 15.28 -1.70 -10.35
CA GLN A 126 14.79 -0.44 -10.94
C GLN A 126 13.45 -0.01 -10.35
N GLU A 127 12.55 -0.97 -10.09
CA GLU A 127 11.27 -0.75 -9.41
C GLU A 127 11.48 -0.20 -7.99
N VAL A 128 12.48 -0.72 -7.27
CA VAL A 128 12.84 -0.23 -5.93
C VAL A 128 13.39 1.19 -5.99
N ILE A 129 14.30 1.50 -6.92
CA ILE A 129 14.81 2.87 -7.11
C ILE A 129 13.66 3.84 -7.40
N PHE A 130 12.72 3.43 -8.26
CA PHE A 130 11.56 4.25 -8.62
C PHE A 130 10.70 4.59 -7.40
N LEU A 131 10.49 3.63 -6.49
CA LEU A 131 9.81 3.84 -5.22
C LEU A 131 10.57 4.81 -4.31
N LEU A 132 11.88 4.60 -4.12
CA LEU A 132 12.70 5.38 -3.20
C LEU A 132 12.79 6.87 -3.59
N ARG A 133 12.81 7.19 -4.89
CA ARG A 133 12.81 8.59 -5.37
C ARG A 133 11.61 9.41 -4.89
N ARG A 134 10.52 8.75 -4.50
CA ARG A 134 9.27 9.38 -4.03
C ARG A 134 9.19 9.48 -2.51
N MET A 135 10.27 9.17 -1.79
CA MET A 135 10.30 9.15 -0.33
C MET A 135 11.45 10.05 0.19
N PRO A 136 11.39 11.37 -0.07
CA PRO A 136 12.52 12.27 0.14
C PRO A 136 12.92 12.47 1.61
N VAL A 137 12.02 12.13 2.55
CA VAL A 137 12.23 12.28 4.00
C VAL A 137 12.47 10.95 4.71
N LEU A 138 12.82 9.90 3.96
CA LEU A 138 13.05 8.57 4.50
C LEU A 138 14.29 8.57 5.40
N HIS A 139 14.14 8.10 6.65
CA HIS A 139 15.23 8.02 7.63
C HIS A 139 15.71 6.59 7.86
N SER A 140 14.86 5.59 7.57
CA SER A 140 15.15 4.18 7.79
C SER A 140 14.61 3.36 6.63
N LEU A 141 15.51 2.57 6.03
CA LEU A 141 15.23 1.60 4.99
C LEU A 141 15.75 0.24 5.46
N ASP A 142 14.89 -0.76 5.41
CA ASP A 142 15.24 -2.18 5.62
C ASP A 142 14.77 -2.96 4.38
N MET A 143 15.62 -3.84 3.86
CA MET A 143 15.34 -4.64 2.67
C MET A 143 15.66 -6.10 2.93
N SER A 144 14.69 -6.98 2.67
CA SER A 144 14.75 -8.43 2.91
C SER A 144 14.38 -9.24 1.68
#